data_AF-A0A7K3XJC5-F1
#
_entry.id   AF-A0A7K3XJC5-F1
#
_cell.length_a   1.000
_cell.length_b   1.000
_cell.length_c   1.000
_cell.angle_alpha   90.00
_cell.angle_beta   90.00
_cell.angle_gamma   90.00
#
_symmetry.space_group_name_H-M   'P 1'
#
loop_
_entity.id
_entity.type
_entity.pdbx_description
1 polymer ?
#
loop_
_entity_poly.entity_id
_entity_poly.type
_entity_poly.pdbx_seq_one_letter_code
_entity_poly.pdbx_strand_id
1 'polypeptide(L)' 'MMPLDVHSGSVARKLGLLQRTQNDWQAVEELTANLRLFDPSDPVKYDFALFGLGAFEKF' A
#
# COMPACT_ATOMS: atom_id res chain seq x y z
N MET A 1 2.83 0.05 -11.10
CA MET A 1 3.54 0.31 -9.82
C MET A 1 2.57 1.11 -8.98
N MET A 2 2.34 0.72 -7.72
CA MET A 2 1.30 1.36 -6.89
C MET A 2 1.84 2.68 -6.30
N PRO A 3 1.18 3.83 -6.49
CA PRO A 3 1.67 5.09 -5.94
C PRO A 3 1.58 5.11 -4.41
N LEU A 4 2.67 5.49 -3.74
CA LEU A 4 2.71 5.60 -2.29
C LEU A 4 2.39 7.04 -1.87
N ASP A 5 1.13 7.29 -1.49
CA ASP A 5 0.73 8.52 -0.80
C ASP A 5 0.81 8.36 0.74
N VAL A 6 0.81 9.48 1.48
CA VAL A 6 0.89 9.51 2.94
C VAL A 6 -0.21 8.67 3.60
N HIS A 7 -1.44 8.72 3.08
CA HIS A 7 -2.55 7.92 3.62
C HIS A 7 -2.38 6.43 3.32
N SER A 8 -2.15 6.07 2.05
CA SER A 8 -1.99 4.69 1.63
C SER A 8 -0.80 4.02 2.31
N GLY A 9 0.30 4.74 2.51
CA GLY A 9 1.48 4.26 3.22
C GLY A 9 1.26 4.06 4.72
N SER A 10 0.41 4.88 5.37
CA SER A 10 0.05 4.68 6.78
C SER A 10 -0.78 3.40 6.96
N VAL A 11 -1.81 3.24 6.12
CA VAL A 11 -2.69 2.07 6.14
C VAL A 11 -1.91 0.80 5.79
N ALA A 12 -1.07 0.83 4.74
CA ALA A 12 -0.24 -0.31 4.36
C ALA A 12 0.68 -0.79 5.51
N ARG A 13 1.25 0.12 6.30
CA ARG A 13 2.06 -0.22 7.48
C ARG A 13 1.23 -0.87 8.59
N LYS A 14 0.04 -0.32 8.86
CA LYS A 14 -0.88 -0.88 9.86
C LYS A 14 -1.38 -2.28 9.46
N LEU A 15 -1.50 -2.53 8.16
CA LEU A 15 -1.84 -3.85 7.61
C LEU A 15 -0.64 -4.80 7.48
N GLY A 16 0.58 -4.37 7.80
CA GLY A 16 1.80 -5.17 7.66
C GLY A 16 2.26 -5.40 6.22
N LEU A 17 1.69 -4.68 5.26
CA LEU A 17 2.03 -4.74 3.82
C LEU A 17 3.28 -3.92 3.46
N LEU A 18 3.71 -3.03 4.36
CA LEU A 18 4.90 -2.21 4.20
C LEU A 18 5.62 -2.11 5.55
N GLN A 19 6.87 -2.53 5.62
CA GLN A 19 7.71 -2.45 6.82
C GLN A 19 8.54 -1.16 6.83
N ARG A 20 8.95 -0.71 5.64
CA ARG A 20 9.81 0.46 5.51
C ARG A 20 9.11 1.75 5.96
N THR A 21 9.79 2.52 6.79
CA THR A 21 9.26 3.76 7.38
C THR A 21 9.45 4.97 6.47
N GLN A 22 10.42 4.93 5.55
CA GLN A 22 10.67 5.96 4.56
C GLN A 22 9.62 5.86 3.43
N ASN A 23 9.17 7.00 2.91
CA ASN A 23 8.29 7.06 1.73
C ASN A 23 9.13 7.31 0.47
N ASP A 24 10.07 6.40 0.20
CA ASP A 24 10.97 6.43 -0.96
C ASP A 24 10.60 5.35 -1.98
N TRP A 25 11.25 5.38 -3.14
CA TRP A 25 11.01 4.43 -4.23
C TRP A 25 11.14 2.95 -3.80
N GLN A 26 12.01 2.64 -2.83
CA GLN A 26 12.12 1.30 -2.28
C GLN A 26 10.85 0.85 -1.53
N ALA A 27 10.17 1.76 -0.84
CA ALA A 27 8.89 1.47 -0.19
C ALA A 27 7.78 1.20 -1.23
N VAL A 28 7.82 1.91 -2.37
CA VAL A 28 6.91 1.68 -3.49
C VAL A 28 7.12 0.29 -4.09
N GLU A 29 8.37 -0.12 -4.27
CA GLU A 29 8.71 -1.46 -4.76
C GLU A 29 8.31 -2.56 -3.77
N GLU A 30 8.61 -2.39 -2.48
CA GLU A 30 8.22 -3.32 -1.42
C GLU A 30 6.69 -3.51 -1.37
N LEU A 31 5.95 -2.41 -1.32
CA LEU A 31 4.49 -2.45 -1.29
C LEU A 31 3.94 -3.10 -2.56
N THR A 32 4.45 -2.72 -3.74
CA THR A 32 4.03 -3.35 -5.01
C THR A 32 4.34 -4.84 -5.03
N ALA A 33 5.49 -5.28 -4.51
CA ALA A 33 5.86 -6.69 -4.42
C ALA A 33 4.91 -7.47 -3.51
N ASN A 34 4.57 -6.92 -2.34
CA ASN A 34 3.60 -7.53 -1.43
C ASN A 34 2.20 -7.58 -2.04
N LEU A 35 1.75 -6.52 -2.73
CA LEU A 35 0.46 -6.51 -3.41
C LEU A 35 0.38 -7.54 -4.56
N ARG A 36 1.50 -7.81 -5.24
CA ARG A 36 1.59 -8.86 -6.28
C ARG A 36 1.41 -10.28 -5.73
N LEU A 37 1.64 -10.50 -4.44
CA LEU A 37 1.35 -11.81 -3.81
C LEU A 37 -0.15 -12.09 -3.77
N PHE A 38 -0.99 -11.04 -3.72
CA PHE A 38 -2.44 -11.16 -3.71
C PHE A 38 -3.03 -11.13 -5.12
N ASP A 39 -2.55 -10.23 -5.97
CA ASP A 39 -2.90 -10.21 -7.39
C ASP A 39 -1.67 -9.83 -8.24
N PRO A 40 -1.03 -10.81 -8.89
CA PRO A 40 0.14 -10.54 -9.73
C PRO A 40 -0.24 -9.84 -11.05
N SER A 41 -1.49 -9.95 -11.49
CA SER A 41 -1.99 -9.37 -12.74
C SER A 41 -2.34 -7.89 -12.59
N ASP A 42 -2.88 -7.51 -11.45
CA ASP A 42 -3.19 -6.11 -11.11
C ASP A 42 -3.00 -5.82 -9.61
N PRO A 43 -1.74 -5.58 -9.17
CA PRO A 43 -1.46 -5.18 -7.80
C PRO A 43 -1.89 -3.74 -7.49
N VAL A 44 -2.21 -2.91 -8.49
CA VAL A 44 -2.52 -1.48 -8.28
C VAL A 44 -3.98 -1.29 -7.88
N LYS A 45 -4.89 -2.22 -8.22
CA LYS A 45 -6.30 -2.17 -7.81
C LYS A 45 -6.52 -2.00 -6.30
N TYR A 46 -5.57 -2.43 -5.48
CA TYR A 46 -5.63 -2.33 -4.02
C TYR A 46 -5.47 -0.89 -3.51
N ASP A 47 -5.02 0.06 -4.35
CA ASP A 47 -4.97 1.48 -4.00
C ASP A 47 -6.35 2.01 -3.58
N PHE A 48 -7.41 1.62 -4.30
CA PHE A 48 -8.79 1.98 -3.95
C PHE A 48 -9.20 1.43 -2.57
N ALA A 49 -8.79 0.19 -2.25
CA ALA A 49 -9.09 -0.43 -0.96
C ALA A 49 -8.32 0.24 0.17
N LEU A 50 -7.02 0.52 -0.02
CA LEU A 50 -6.18 1.21 0.96
C LEU A 50 -6.68 2.64 1.23
N PHE A 51 -7.14 3.34 0.20
CA PHE A 51 -7.78 4.64 0.33
C PHE A 51 -9.09 4.56 1.11
N GLY A 52 -9.98 3.62 0.75
CA GLY A 52 -11.26 3.43 1.44
C GLY A 52 -11.06 3.09 2.93
N LEU A 53 -10.09 2.23 3.24
CA LEU A 53 -9.74 1.90 4.62
C LEU A 53 -9.24 3.12 5.39
N GLY A 54 -8.45 4.02 4.80
CA GLY A 54 -8.02 5.24 5.49
C GLY A 54 -9.12 6.30 5.64
N ALA A 55 -10.06 6.35 4.69
CA ALA A 55 -11.11 7.37 4.64
C ALA A 55 -12.32 7.05 5.55
N PHE A 56 -12.69 5.77 5.66
CA PHE A 56 -13.93 5.35 6.33
C PHE A 56 -13.69 4.59 7.63
N GLU A 57 -12.67 3.74 7.67
CA GLU A 57 -12.25 3.07 8.89
C GLU A 57 -11.21 4.00 9.54
N LYS A 58 -11.35 4.37 10.82
CA LYS A 58 -10.37 5.23 11.50
C LYS A 58 -9.06 4.46 11.76
N PHE A 59 -8.33 4.13 10.70
CA PHE A 59 -7.12 3.31 10.73
C PHE A 59 -5.97 4.08 11.33
#